data_AF-A0A072P3C0-F1
#
_entry.id   AF-A0A072P3C0-F1
#
_cell.length_a   1.000
_cell.length_b   1.000
_cell.length_c   1.000
_cell.angle_alpha   90.00
_cell.angle_beta   90.00
_cell.angle_gamma   90.00
#
_symmetry.space_group_name_H-M   'P 1'
#
loop_
_entity.id
_entity.type
_entity.pdbx_description
1 polymer ?
#
loop_
_entity_poly.entity_id
_entity_poly.type
_entity_poly.pdbx_seq_one_letter_code
_entity_poly.pdbx_strand_id
1 'polypeptide(L)'
;MFKHGRPPPFIHPSQLGDGIRLPLLRCSRVLGLLKESDARDSQATHNEISNEIIASLAEYKNYDEGDLLAALQAYNLYSIVLLFSPDKWGRTHRVEQALIFGLQDICLEVATSGVLLNAEVNLEIPDWNEWVMVASKRRTVLAAHTVLWIWSLLHGYPPFACRELGFMPSPAPKILWNAPNDRWQDLYQEWMRRWPGGPHRLEELQALGTEVEIDPRTQIWLEEADEFGVLLMSEGICMESIAKEHS
;
A
#
# COMPACT_ATOMS: atom_id res chain seq x y z
N MET A 1 -17.44 -1.70 -7.83
CA MET A 1 -16.17 -1.10 -8.34
C MET A 1 -16.11 0.40 -8.04
N PHE A 2 -14.94 0.93 -7.66
CA PHE A 2 -14.67 2.25 -7.04
C PHE A 2 -15.39 3.45 -7.71
N LYS A 3 -15.79 4.47 -6.92
CA LYS A 3 -16.69 5.59 -7.33
C LYS A 3 -16.24 6.36 -8.60
N HIS A 4 -14.95 6.29 -8.98
CA HIS A 4 -14.38 6.97 -10.15
C HIS A 4 -13.73 6.01 -11.17
N GLY A 5 -14.01 4.70 -11.09
CA GLY A 5 -13.49 3.70 -12.02
C GLY A 5 -12.00 3.37 -11.89
N ARG A 6 -11.26 4.03 -10.99
CA ARG A 6 -9.85 3.74 -10.73
C ARG A 6 -9.67 2.97 -9.41
N PRO A 7 -8.81 1.95 -9.38
CA PRO A 7 -8.45 1.28 -8.14
C PRO A 7 -7.77 2.23 -7.13
N PRO A 8 -7.78 1.88 -5.83
CA PRO A 8 -6.86 2.44 -4.84
C PRO A 8 -5.41 2.38 -5.36
N PRO A 9 -4.55 3.32 -4.93
CA PRO A 9 -3.22 3.49 -5.51
C PRO A 9 -2.23 2.35 -5.21
N PHE A 10 -2.62 1.37 -4.40
CA PHE A 10 -1.87 0.15 -4.13
C PHE A 10 -2.37 -1.08 -4.90
N ILE A 11 -3.41 -0.94 -5.73
CA ILE A 11 -3.89 -1.97 -6.65
C ILE A 11 -3.65 -1.47 -8.08
N HIS A 12 -2.80 -2.18 -8.83
CA HIS A 12 -2.52 -1.79 -10.20
C HIS A 12 -3.75 -2.05 -11.11
N PRO A 13 -4.07 -1.17 -12.07
CA PRO A 13 -5.23 -1.37 -12.96
C PRO A 13 -5.25 -2.71 -13.69
N SER A 14 -4.10 -3.28 -14.05
CA SER A 14 -4.03 -4.60 -14.70
C SER A 14 -4.52 -5.75 -13.82
N GLN A 15 -4.53 -5.60 -12.49
CA GLN A 15 -5.01 -6.63 -11.56
C GLN A 15 -6.54 -6.74 -11.52
N LEU A 16 -7.26 -5.78 -12.12
CA LEU A 16 -8.73 -5.72 -12.13
C LEU A 16 -9.36 -6.12 -13.49
N GLY A 17 -8.54 -6.56 -14.44
CA GLY A 17 -9.01 -7.03 -15.75
C GLY A 17 -9.43 -8.50 -15.74
N ASP A 18 -9.32 -9.12 -16.92
CA ASP A 18 -9.53 -10.56 -17.07
C ASP A 18 -8.50 -11.33 -16.22
N GLY A 19 -8.98 -12.25 -15.38
CA GLY A 19 -8.13 -12.99 -14.45
C GLY A 19 -7.92 -12.32 -13.09
N ILE A 20 -8.81 -11.41 -12.68
CA ILE A 20 -8.84 -10.89 -11.29
C ILE A 20 -8.73 -12.03 -10.28
N ARG A 21 -7.77 -11.91 -9.37
CA ARG A 21 -7.52 -12.92 -8.33
C ARG A 21 -8.67 -12.99 -7.35
N LEU A 22 -8.94 -14.20 -6.83
CA LEU A 22 -10.12 -14.49 -6.02
C LEU A 22 -10.27 -13.56 -4.79
N PRO A 23 -9.21 -13.24 -4.02
CA PRO A 23 -9.36 -12.34 -2.87
C PRO A 23 -9.83 -10.93 -3.26
N LEU A 24 -9.31 -10.36 -4.35
CA LEU A 24 -9.74 -9.05 -4.87
C LEU A 24 -11.15 -9.09 -5.47
N LEU A 25 -11.53 -10.21 -6.10
CA LEU A 25 -12.89 -10.41 -6.61
C LEU A 25 -13.90 -10.43 -5.46
N ARG A 26 -13.63 -11.20 -4.40
CA ARG A 26 -14.45 -11.25 -3.19
C ARG A 26 -14.56 -9.86 -2.54
N CYS A 27 -13.43 -9.17 -2.38
CA CYS A 27 -13.38 -7.80 -1.88
C CYS A 27 -14.24 -6.83 -2.69
N SER A 28 -14.15 -6.88 -4.01
CA SER A 28 -14.94 -6.03 -4.89
C SER A 28 -16.45 -6.26 -4.74
N ARG A 29 -16.86 -7.50 -4.51
CA ARG A 29 -18.26 -7.88 -4.25
C ARG A 29 -18.72 -7.34 -2.90
N VAL A 30 -17.98 -7.63 -1.82
CA VAL A 30 -18.35 -7.24 -0.45
C VAL A 30 -18.39 -5.73 -0.29
N LEU A 31 -17.38 -5.01 -0.79
CA LEU A 31 -17.38 -3.54 -0.77
C LEU A 31 -18.40 -2.92 -1.74
N GLY A 32 -18.91 -3.69 -2.70
CA GLY A 32 -20.06 -3.31 -3.51
C GLY A 32 -21.33 -3.11 -2.67
N LEU A 33 -21.55 -3.99 -1.68
CA LEU A 33 -22.72 -3.94 -0.79
C LEU A 33 -22.77 -2.65 0.02
N LEU A 34 -21.62 -2.11 0.44
CA LEU A 34 -21.55 -0.82 1.14
C LEU A 34 -22.12 0.35 0.34
N LYS A 35 -22.10 0.26 -1.00
CA LYS A 35 -22.63 1.32 -1.88
C LYS A 35 -24.15 1.30 -1.96
N GLU A 36 -24.74 0.14 -1.74
CA GLU A 36 -26.16 -0.15 -1.90
C GLU A 36 -26.88 -0.20 -0.55
N SER A 37 -26.13 -0.29 0.55
CA SER A 37 -26.62 -0.43 1.92
C SER A 37 -27.24 0.87 2.44
N ASP A 38 -28.52 0.79 2.85
CA ASP A 38 -29.12 1.71 3.82
C ASP A 38 -28.62 1.41 5.24
N ALA A 39 -28.90 2.27 6.23
CA ALA A 39 -28.44 2.12 7.62
C ALA A 39 -28.76 0.75 8.27
N ARG A 40 -29.79 0.03 7.80
CA ARG A 40 -30.16 -1.32 8.29
C ARG A 40 -29.22 -2.43 7.80
N ASP A 41 -28.61 -2.27 6.63
CA ASP A 41 -27.72 -3.27 6.01
C ASP A 41 -26.24 -3.07 6.42
N SER A 42 -25.95 -2.01 7.18
CA SER A 42 -24.61 -1.68 7.68
C SER A 42 -24.02 -2.80 8.57
N GLN A 43 -24.85 -3.43 9.42
CA GLN A 43 -24.39 -4.55 10.27
C GLN A 43 -24.17 -5.85 9.48
N ALA A 44 -25.01 -6.14 8.49
CA ALA A 44 -24.85 -7.32 7.64
C ALA A 44 -23.55 -7.20 6.84
N THR A 45 -23.27 -6.02 6.29
CA THR A 45 -22.04 -5.73 5.56
C THR A 45 -20.81 -5.80 6.46
N HIS A 46 -20.89 -5.29 7.69
CA HIS A 46 -19.83 -5.45 8.68
C HIS A 46 -19.49 -6.92 8.95
N ASN A 47 -20.51 -7.77 9.11
CA ASN A 47 -20.32 -9.20 9.36
C ASN A 47 -19.67 -9.90 8.16
N GLU A 48 -20.07 -9.53 6.94
CA GLU A 48 -19.48 -10.06 5.71
C GLU A 48 -18.00 -9.70 5.60
N ILE A 49 -17.63 -8.45 5.85
CA ILE A 49 -16.23 -8.00 5.88
C ILE A 49 -15.43 -8.76 6.94
N SER A 50 -16.01 -8.92 8.14
CA SER A 50 -15.37 -9.65 9.24
C SER A 50 -15.12 -11.12 8.88
N ASN A 51 -16.07 -11.78 8.21
CA ASN A 51 -15.94 -13.16 7.75
C ASN A 51 -14.83 -13.30 6.71
N GLU A 52 -14.72 -12.37 5.75
CA GLU A 52 -13.66 -12.37 4.73
C GLU A 52 -12.27 -12.15 5.35
N ILE A 53 -12.16 -11.31 6.38
CA ILE A 53 -10.92 -11.15 7.15
C ILE A 53 -10.52 -12.47 7.83
N ILE A 54 -11.46 -13.13 8.51
CA ILE A 54 -11.19 -14.40 9.20
C ILE A 54 -10.76 -15.47 8.19
N ALA A 55 -11.46 -15.59 7.06
CA ALA A 55 -11.12 -16.52 5.99
C ALA A 55 -9.72 -16.23 5.42
N SER A 56 -9.40 -14.95 5.18
CA SER A 56 -8.07 -14.55 4.68
C SER A 56 -6.96 -14.94 5.64
N LEU A 57 -7.14 -14.74 6.96
CA LEU A 57 -6.15 -15.13 7.97
C LEU A 57 -5.96 -16.64 8.09
N ALA A 58 -7.01 -17.42 7.81
CA ALA A 58 -6.93 -18.88 7.83
C ALA A 58 -6.21 -19.45 6.60
N GLU A 59 -6.29 -18.78 5.45
CA GLU A 59 -5.88 -19.32 4.16
C GLU A 59 -4.57 -18.75 3.62
N TYR A 60 -4.13 -17.55 4.06
CA TYR A 60 -3.08 -16.79 3.37
C TYR A 60 -1.76 -17.54 3.16
N LYS A 61 -1.37 -18.42 4.10
CA LYS A 61 -0.13 -19.21 4.01
C LYS A 61 -0.14 -20.24 2.88
N ASN A 62 -1.31 -20.54 2.31
CA ASN A 62 -1.48 -21.49 1.22
C ASN A 62 -1.63 -20.78 -0.14
N TYR A 63 -1.63 -19.45 -0.18
CA TYR A 63 -1.77 -18.70 -1.41
C TYR A 63 -0.48 -18.71 -2.23
N ASP A 64 -0.65 -18.68 -3.56
CA ASP A 64 0.45 -18.30 -4.44
C ASP A 64 0.80 -16.82 -4.26
N GLU A 65 1.91 -16.37 -4.84
CA GLU A 65 2.39 -14.99 -4.69
C GLU A 65 1.35 -13.94 -5.12
N GLY A 66 0.59 -14.21 -6.19
CA GLY A 66 -0.41 -13.29 -6.71
C GLY A 66 -1.66 -13.23 -5.85
N ASP A 67 -2.14 -14.37 -5.38
CA ASP A 67 -3.27 -14.48 -4.46
C ASP A 67 -2.92 -13.92 -3.09
N LEU A 68 -1.68 -14.10 -2.62
CA LEU A 68 -1.19 -13.53 -1.37
C LEU A 68 -1.17 -11.99 -1.43
N LEU A 69 -0.66 -11.41 -2.52
CA LEU A 69 -0.74 -9.97 -2.72
C LEU A 69 -2.20 -9.48 -2.79
N ALA A 70 -3.04 -10.17 -3.57
CA ALA A 70 -4.46 -9.84 -3.69
C ALA A 70 -5.18 -9.89 -2.33
N ALA A 71 -4.81 -10.85 -1.48
CA ALA A 71 -5.33 -10.98 -0.13
C ALA A 71 -4.90 -9.80 0.74
N LEU A 72 -3.62 -9.39 0.70
CA LEU A 72 -3.17 -8.21 1.44
C LEU A 72 -3.84 -6.92 0.95
N GLN A 73 -4.04 -6.77 -0.36
CA GLN A 73 -4.75 -5.63 -0.95
C GLN A 73 -6.22 -5.57 -0.48
N ALA A 74 -6.91 -6.71 -0.48
CA ALA A 74 -8.26 -6.83 0.06
C ALA A 74 -8.30 -6.54 1.57
N TYR A 75 -7.36 -7.10 2.33
CA TYR A 75 -7.26 -6.90 3.77
C TYR A 75 -7.05 -5.43 4.13
N ASN A 76 -6.17 -4.72 3.41
CA ASN A 76 -5.98 -3.28 3.57
C ASN A 76 -7.31 -2.52 3.41
N LEU A 77 -8.08 -2.83 2.36
CA LEU A 77 -9.36 -2.18 2.12
C LEU A 77 -10.37 -2.48 3.22
N TYR A 78 -10.47 -3.74 3.64
CA TYR A 78 -11.33 -4.11 4.75
C TYR A 78 -10.91 -3.42 6.05
N SER A 79 -9.61 -3.33 6.33
CA SER A 79 -9.09 -2.63 7.51
C SER A 79 -9.41 -1.14 7.48
N ILE A 80 -9.28 -0.47 6.33
CA ILE A 80 -9.64 0.94 6.19
C ILE A 80 -11.13 1.15 6.51
N VAL A 81 -12.00 0.31 5.94
CA VAL A 81 -13.44 0.39 6.18
C VAL A 81 -13.76 0.09 7.65
N LEU A 82 -13.22 -0.99 8.20
CA LEU A 82 -13.48 -1.39 9.57
C LEU A 82 -12.91 -0.41 10.58
N LEU A 83 -11.75 0.22 10.38
CA LEU A 83 -11.15 1.12 11.37
C LEU A 83 -11.72 2.53 11.30
N PHE A 84 -11.99 3.02 10.08
CA PHE A 84 -12.26 4.45 9.85
C PHE A 84 -13.68 4.76 9.39
N SER A 85 -14.59 3.77 9.35
CA SER A 85 -16.02 4.05 9.08
C SER A 85 -16.65 4.91 10.20
N PRO A 86 -17.47 5.94 9.84
CA PRO A 86 -18.19 6.79 10.80
C PRO A 86 -19.18 6.01 11.66
N ASP A 87 -19.75 4.95 11.10
CA ASP A 87 -20.57 3.98 11.82
C ASP A 87 -19.63 3.22 12.75
N LYS A 88 -19.51 3.72 13.99
CA LYS A 88 -18.78 3.05 15.06
C LYS A 88 -19.50 1.74 15.36
N TRP A 89 -19.17 0.67 14.62
CA TRP A 89 -19.72 -0.68 14.72
C TRP A 89 -19.42 -1.38 16.06
N GLY A 90 -19.50 -0.65 17.18
CA GLY A 90 -19.26 -1.15 18.53
C GLY A 90 -17.86 -1.73 18.72
N ARG A 91 -16.87 -1.27 17.94
CA ARG A 91 -15.52 -1.83 17.94
C ARG A 91 -14.87 -1.65 19.31
N THR A 92 -14.31 -2.74 19.81
CA THR A 92 -13.45 -2.68 20.98
C THR A 92 -12.01 -2.52 20.52
N HIS A 93 -11.19 -1.84 21.31
CA HIS A 93 -9.76 -1.71 21.04
C HIS A 93 -9.07 -3.06 20.78
N ARG A 94 -9.51 -4.13 21.47
CA ARG A 94 -9.00 -5.50 21.26
C ARG A 94 -9.26 -6.03 19.85
N VAL A 95 -10.42 -5.72 19.27
CA VAL A 95 -10.76 -6.13 17.90
C VAL A 95 -9.90 -5.36 16.89
N GLU A 96 -9.67 -4.07 17.13
CA GLU A 96 -8.81 -3.24 16.30
C GLU A 96 -7.36 -3.73 16.33
N GLN A 97 -6.84 -4.09 17.51
CA GLN A 97 -5.52 -4.71 17.64
C GLN A 97 -5.41 -6.03 16.87
N ALA A 98 -6.42 -6.90 16.95
CA ALA A 98 -6.40 -8.18 16.22
C ALA A 98 -6.39 -7.97 14.70
N LEU A 99 -7.11 -6.97 14.21
CA LEU A 99 -7.13 -6.57 12.80
C LEU A 99 -5.75 -6.05 12.35
N ILE A 100 -5.12 -5.21 13.17
CA ILE A 100 -3.78 -4.70 12.89
C ILE A 100 -2.73 -5.81 12.88
N PHE A 101 -2.75 -6.73 13.85
CA PHE A 101 -1.81 -7.86 13.87
C PHE A 101 -2.01 -8.79 12.67
N GLY A 102 -3.26 -9.08 12.30
CA GLY A 102 -3.54 -9.85 11.09
C GLY A 102 -3.05 -9.17 9.81
N LEU A 103 -3.18 -7.84 9.72
CA LEU A 103 -2.63 -7.05 8.60
C LEU A 103 -1.10 -7.15 8.55
N GLN A 104 -0.43 -7.05 9.70
CA GLN A 104 1.03 -7.17 9.80
C GLN A 104 1.53 -8.57 9.42
N ASP A 105 0.83 -9.62 9.84
CA ASP A 105 1.20 -11.01 9.52
C ASP A 105 1.21 -11.26 8.01
N ILE A 106 0.13 -10.88 7.31
CA ILE A 106 0.05 -11.04 5.85
C ILE A 106 1.05 -10.10 5.15
N CYS A 107 1.23 -8.88 5.68
CA CYS A 107 2.20 -7.92 5.15
C CYS A 107 3.63 -8.46 5.20
N LEU A 108 4.00 -9.12 6.30
CA LEU A 108 5.30 -9.75 6.44
C LEU A 108 5.48 -10.86 5.40
N GLU A 109 4.49 -11.73 5.22
CA GLU A 109 4.55 -12.81 4.22
C GLU A 109 4.67 -12.27 2.78
N VAL A 110 3.94 -11.21 2.44
CA VAL A 110 4.11 -10.53 1.15
C VAL A 110 5.52 -9.95 1.01
N ALA A 111 6.05 -9.32 2.06
CA ALA A 111 7.38 -8.71 2.02
C ALA A 111 8.50 -9.76 1.88
N THR A 112 8.40 -10.89 2.58
CA THR A 112 9.38 -11.99 2.52
C THR A 112 9.37 -12.71 1.18
N SER A 113 8.24 -12.70 0.45
CA SER A 113 8.15 -13.22 -0.92
C SER A 113 8.88 -12.36 -1.97
N GLY A 114 9.52 -11.26 -1.55
CA GLY A 114 10.37 -10.42 -2.40
C GLY A 114 9.72 -9.09 -2.75
N VAL A 115 10.45 -8.01 -2.45
CA VAL A 115 10.07 -6.61 -2.73
C VAL A 115 11.11 -5.87 -3.56
N LEU A 116 12.14 -6.56 -4.05
CA LEU A 116 13.21 -6.02 -4.90
C LEU A 116 13.24 -6.80 -6.22
N LEU A 117 13.58 -6.11 -7.30
CA LEU A 117 13.84 -6.74 -8.59
C LEU A 117 15.34 -6.70 -8.86
N ASN A 118 15.90 -7.83 -9.29
CA ASN A 118 17.31 -7.91 -9.66
C ASN A 118 17.65 -6.94 -10.80
N ALA A 119 16.76 -6.79 -11.78
CA ALA A 119 16.95 -5.82 -12.86
C ALA A 119 17.06 -4.39 -12.34
N GLU A 120 16.20 -3.97 -11.40
CA GLU A 120 16.31 -2.62 -10.79
C GLU A 120 17.62 -2.44 -10.01
N VAL A 121 18.07 -3.48 -9.29
CA VAL A 121 19.35 -3.47 -8.56
C VAL A 121 20.54 -3.36 -9.51
N ASN A 122 20.47 -4.04 -10.65
CA ASN A 122 21.52 -4.05 -11.68
C ASN A 122 21.42 -2.87 -12.66
N LEU A 123 20.47 -1.95 -12.48
CA LEU A 123 20.20 -0.84 -13.39
C LEU A 123 19.84 -1.30 -14.81
N GLU A 124 19.10 -2.40 -14.90
CA GLU A 124 18.53 -2.99 -16.11
C GLU A 124 17.03 -2.72 -16.19
N ILE A 125 16.46 -2.92 -17.39
CA ILE A 125 15.01 -2.78 -17.62
C ILE A 125 14.32 -4.10 -17.25
N PRO A 126 13.43 -4.14 -16.24
CA PRO A 126 12.72 -5.36 -15.86
C PRO A 126 11.63 -5.75 -16.87
N ASP A 127 11.16 -6.99 -16.79
CA ASP A 127 9.90 -7.38 -17.43
C ASP A 127 8.74 -6.59 -16.81
N TRP A 128 7.78 -6.20 -17.65
CA TRP A 128 6.65 -5.39 -17.20
C TRP A 128 5.77 -6.10 -16.17
N ASN A 129 5.52 -7.41 -16.33
CA ASN A 129 4.66 -8.15 -15.41
C ASN A 129 5.33 -8.32 -14.05
N GLU A 130 6.63 -8.65 -14.05
CA GLU A 130 7.44 -8.72 -12.83
C GLU A 130 7.49 -7.36 -12.14
N TRP A 131 7.69 -6.29 -12.90
CA TRP A 131 7.72 -4.93 -12.38
C TRP A 131 6.39 -4.52 -11.76
N VAL A 132 5.28 -4.69 -12.46
CA VAL A 132 3.95 -4.40 -11.94
C VAL A 132 3.69 -5.19 -10.67
N MET A 133 4.11 -6.46 -10.62
CA MET A 133 3.88 -7.28 -9.45
C MET A 133 4.64 -6.76 -8.23
N VAL A 134 5.94 -6.55 -8.34
CA VAL A 134 6.75 -6.07 -7.23
C VAL A 134 6.38 -4.63 -6.85
N ALA A 135 6.11 -3.74 -7.82
CA ALA A 135 5.64 -2.39 -7.54
C ALA A 135 4.30 -2.39 -6.78
N SER A 136 3.38 -3.31 -7.12
CA SER A 136 2.12 -3.50 -6.42
C SER A 136 2.32 -4.02 -4.99
N LYS A 137 3.27 -4.96 -4.79
CA LYS A 137 3.66 -5.40 -3.43
C LYS A 137 4.17 -4.24 -2.60
N ARG A 138 5.12 -3.44 -3.12
CA ARG A 138 5.68 -2.27 -2.41
C ARG A 138 4.59 -1.31 -1.99
N ARG A 139 3.72 -0.90 -2.92
CA ARG A 139 2.60 0.03 -2.62
C ARG A 139 1.61 -0.57 -1.62
N THR A 140 1.34 -1.86 -1.68
CA THR A 140 0.43 -2.54 -0.74
C THR A 140 1.03 -2.67 0.66
N VAL A 141 2.31 -3.02 0.76
CA VAL A 141 3.05 -3.03 2.02
C VAL A 141 3.05 -1.62 2.62
N LEU A 142 3.36 -0.60 1.84
CA LEU A 142 3.33 0.79 2.31
C LEU A 142 1.93 1.22 2.75
N ALA A 143 0.87 0.82 2.05
CA ALA A 143 -0.50 1.10 2.47
C ALA A 143 -0.83 0.44 3.82
N ALA A 144 -0.37 -0.79 4.05
CA ALA A 144 -0.56 -1.47 5.34
C ALA A 144 0.15 -0.73 6.48
N HIS A 145 1.35 -0.23 6.24
CA HIS A 145 2.09 0.58 7.20
C HIS A 145 1.39 1.91 7.47
N THR A 146 0.87 2.59 6.45
CA THR A 146 0.09 3.82 6.65
C THR A 146 -1.17 3.57 7.48
N VAL A 147 -1.88 2.45 7.28
CA VAL A 147 -3.03 2.08 8.13
C VAL A 147 -2.62 1.90 9.59
N LEU A 148 -1.51 1.19 9.84
CA LEU A 148 -0.94 1.01 11.18
C LEU A 148 -0.51 2.34 11.80
N TRP A 149 0.11 3.22 11.03
CA TRP A 149 0.55 4.54 11.46
C TRP A 149 -0.64 5.41 11.89
N ILE A 150 -1.68 5.51 11.06
CA ILE A 150 -2.91 6.25 11.40
C ILE A 150 -3.55 5.67 12.66
N TRP A 151 -3.67 4.34 12.75
CA TRP A 151 -4.23 3.69 13.93
C TRP A 151 -3.42 4.01 15.19
N SER A 152 -2.08 3.95 15.11
CA SER A 152 -1.19 4.30 16.22
C SER A 152 -1.40 5.73 16.68
N LEU A 153 -1.48 6.69 15.75
CA LEU A 153 -1.75 8.10 16.07
C LEU A 153 -3.10 8.29 16.79
N LEU A 154 -4.17 7.62 16.34
CA LEU A 154 -5.49 7.73 16.95
C LEU A 154 -5.53 7.20 18.40
N HIS A 155 -4.65 6.24 18.73
CA HIS A 155 -4.55 5.66 20.06
C HIS A 155 -3.41 6.23 20.92
N GLY A 156 -2.65 7.20 20.39
CA GLY A 156 -1.50 7.77 21.09
C GLY A 156 -0.34 6.79 21.28
N TYR A 157 -0.23 5.78 20.41
CA TYR A 157 0.92 4.89 20.38
C TYR A 157 2.11 5.55 19.68
N PRO A 158 3.35 5.27 20.11
CA PRO A 158 4.53 5.72 19.39
C PRO A 158 4.44 5.23 17.94
N PRO A 159 4.49 6.13 16.95
CA PRO A 159 4.35 5.71 15.58
C PRO A 159 5.60 4.92 15.17
N PHE A 160 5.38 3.85 14.39
CA PHE A 160 6.45 2.96 13.96
C PHE A 160 7.12 3.55 12.72
N ALA A 161 8.42 3.87 12.80
CA ALA A 161 9.13 4.57 11.73
C ALA A 161 9.44 3.70 10.50
N CYS A 162 9.08 2.41 10.51
CA CYS A 162 9.26 1.46 9.41
C CYS A 162 10.66 1.54 8.77
N ARG A 163 11.71 1.71 9.58
CA ARG A 163 13.09 1.83 9.07
C ARG A 163 13.54 0.56 8.36
N GLU A 164 12.93 -0.56 8.71
CA GLU A 164 13.10 -1.86 8.10
C GLU A 164 12.76 -1.85 6.61
N LEU A 165 11.92 -0.91 6.14
CA LEU A 165 11.58 -0.75 4.73
C LEU A 165 12.46 0.25 4.01
N GLY A 166 13.43 0.89 4.68
CA GLY A 166 14.22 1.99 4.11
C GLY A 166 14.90 1.64 2.78
N PHE A 167 15.31 0.38 2.62
CA PHE A 167 15.95 -0.14 1.40
C PHE A 167 15.01 -0.22 0.19
N MET A 168 13.68 -0.21 0.42
CA MET A 168 12.68 -0.40 -0.63
C MET A 168 12.60 0.86 -1.51
N PRO A 169 12.47 0.70 -2.83
CA PRO A 169 12.12 1.81 -3.71
C PRO A 169 10.84 2.50 -3.26
N SER A 170 10.87 3.84 -3.19
CA SER A 170 9.68 4.66 -3.05
C SER A 170 8.70 4.39 -4.20
N PRO A 171 7.39 4.70 -4.03
CA PRO A 171 6.42 4.51 -5.09
C PRO A 171 6.90 5.09 -6.41
N ALA A 172 6.85 4.26 -7.45
CA ALA A 172 7.27 4.65 -8.78
C ALA A 172 6.44 5.82 -9.33
N PRO A 173 7.00 6.60 -10.28
CA PRO A 173 6.30 7.68 -10.96
C PRO A 173 4.92 7.31 -11.46
N LYS A 174 4.00 8.27 -11.37
CA LYS A 174 2.62 8.11 -11.86
C LYS A 174 2.56 7.66 -13.32
N ILE A 175 3.48 8.14 -14.15
CA ILE A 175 3.53 7.82 -15.58
C ILE A 175 3.85 6.35 -15.81
N LEU A 176 4.81 5.78 -15.07
CA LEU A 176 5.18 4.37 -15.17
C LEU A 176 4.09 3.47 -14.57
N TRP A 177 3.53 3.87 -13.43
CA TRP A 177 2.47 3.11 -12.76
C TRP A 177 1.19 2.97 -13.59
N ASN A 178 0.89 3.93 -14.48
CA ASN A 178 -0.30 3.87 -15.33
C ASN A 178 0.01 3.46 -16.78
N ALA A 179 1.28 3.19 -17.11
CA ALA A 179 1.67 2.88 -18.48
C ALA A 179 1.30 1.43 -18.85
N PRO A 180 0.66 1.22 -20.02
CA PRO A 180 0.44 -0.12 -20.56
C PRO A 180 1.77 -0.76 -21.00
N ASN A 181 1.81 -2.10 -21.02
CA ASN A 181 3.02 -2.88 -21.34
C ASN A 181 3.72 -2.43 -22.63
N ASP A 182 2.95 -2.14 -23.69
CA ASP A 182 3.46 -1.74 -25.01
C ASP A 182 4.24 -0.41 -25.03
N ARG A 183 4.02 0.48 -24.06
CA ARG A 183 4.74 1.76 -23.94
C ARG A 183 5.63 1.84 -22.71
N TRP A 184 5.45 0.93 -21.77
CA TRP A 184 6.09 1.02 -20.47
C TRP A 184 7.62 0.92 -20.57
N GLN A 185 8.14 0.06 -21.44
CA GLN A 185 9.59 -0.12 -21.61
C GLN A 185 10.30 1.16 -22.06
N ASP A 186 9.74 1.86 -23.06
CA ASP A 186 10.30 3.14 -23.55
C ASP A 186 10.28 4.22 -22.47
N LEU A 187 9.17 4.31 -21.72
CA LEU A 187 9.02 5.24 -20.61
C LEU A 187 9.99 4.92 -19.47
N TYR A 188 10.18 3.65 -19.16
CA TYR A 188 11.11 3.20 -18.13
C TYR A 188 12.55 3.50 -18.52
N GLN A 189 12.92 3.27 -19.78
CA GLN A 189 14.25 3.59 -20.28
C GLN A 189 14.55 5.10 -20.18
N GLU A 190 13.60 5.95 -20.55
CA GLU A 190 13.76 7.40 -20.44
C GLU A 190 13.83 7.85 -18.97
N TRP A 191 12.99 7.29 -18.11
CA TRP A 191 13.04 7.52 -16.67
C TRP A 191 14.41 7.13 -16.08
N MET A 192 14.94 5.95 -16.45
CA MET A 192 16.24 5.48 -15.95
C MET A 192 17.40 6.40 -16.34
N ARG A 193 17.35 7.07 -17.50
CA ARG A 193 18.36 8.07 -17.89
C ARG A 193 18.37 9.30 -16.97
N ARG A 194 17.21 9.65 -16.39
CA ARG A 194 17.06 10.77 -15.45
C ARG A 194 17.41 10.40 -14.01
N TRP A 195 17.48 9.11 -13.69
CA TRP A 195 17.67 8.58 -12.33
C TRP A 195 19.01 7.83 -12.18
N PRO A 196 20.16 8.56 -12.16
CA PRO A 196 21.45 7.93 -11.93
C PRO A 196 21.49 7.30 -10.53
N GLY A 197 21.99 6.06 -10.45
CA GLY A 197 22.04 5.28 -9.21
C GLY A 197 20.77 4.52 -8.86
N GLY A 198 19.74 4.54 -9.73
CA GLY A 198 18.52 3.76 -9.58
C GLY A 198 17.37 4.50 -8.88
N PRO A 199 16.28 3.79 -8.56
CA PRO A 199 15.09 4.38 -7.96
C PRO A 199 15.39 5.05 -6.62
N HIS A 200 14.69 6.15 -6.36
CA HIS A 200 14.58 6.76 -5.04
C HIS A 200 14.08 5.72 -4.01
N ARG A 201 14.63 5.74 -2.80
CA ARG A 201 14.32 4.80 -1.72
C ARG A 201 13.53 5.44 -0.58
N LEU A 202 12.85 4.62 0.22
CA LEU A 202 12.11 5.11 1.38
C LEU A 202 13.03 5.72 2.45
N GLU A 203 14.25 5.23 2.61
CA GLU A 203 15.23 5.83 3.54
C GLU A 203 15.58 7.28 3.19
N GLU A 204 15.60 7.62 1.88
CA GLU A 204 15.81 8.99 1.41
C GLU A 204 14.63 9.90 1.83
N LEU A 205 13.40 9.35 1.81
CA LEU A 205 12.20 10.07 2.27
C LEU A 205 12.17 10.23 3.80
N GLN A 206 12.64 9.23 4.54
CA GLN A 206 12.72 9.25 6.01
C GLN A 206 13.83 10.17 6.53
N ALA A 207 14.79 10.53 5.68
CA ALA A 207 15.84 11.50 5.99
C ALA A 207 15.39 12.96 5.82
N LEU A 208 14.13 13.20 5.43
CA LEU A 208 13.56 14.55 5.40
C LEU A 208 13.64 15.17 6.79
N GLY A 209 14.43 16.24 6.88
CA GLY A 209 14.54 17.10 8.05
C GLY A 209 13.36 18.08 8.14
N THR A 210 13.17 18.70 9.31
CA THR A 210 12.34 19.91 9.48
C THR A 210 12.98 21.16 8.84
N GLU A 211 14.08 20.97 8.11
CA GLU A 211 14.77 22.03 7.38
C GLU A 211 13.96 22.43 6.14
N VAL A 212 14.13 23.68 5.72
CA VAL A 212 13.36 24.25 4.59
C VAL A 212 13.78 23.65 3.24
N GLU A 213 14.99 23.08 3.15
CA GLU A 213 15.55 22.54 1.92
C GLU A 213 15.42 21.02 1.85
N ILE A 214 14.54 20.56 0.96
CA ILE A 214 14.39 19.15 0.58
C ILE A 214 15.57 18.74 -0.30
N ASP A 215 16.16 17.56 -0.08
CA ASP A 215 17.23 17.02 -0.92
C ASP A 215 16.83 16.99 -2.41
N PRO A 216 17.72 17.35 -3.36
CA PRO A 216 17.41 17.40 -4.78
C PRO A 216 16.84 16.10 -5.37
N ARG A 217 17.26 14.90 -4.92
CA ARG A 217 16.69 13.65 -5.43
C ARG A 217 15.26 13.45 -4.94
N THR A 218 14.99 13.81 -3.69
CA THR A 218 13.63 13.80 -3.13
C THR A 218 12.73 14.81 -3.85
N GLN A 219 13.26 15.98 -4.24
CA GLN A 219 12.52 16.94 -5.08
C GLN A 219 12.15 16.35 -6.44
N ILE A 220 13.10 15.72 -7.14
CA ILE A 220 12.84 15.06 -8.44
C ILE A 220 11.80 13.94 -8.27
N TRP A 221 11.86 13.17 -7.18
CA TRP A 221 10.86 12.14 -6.91
C TRP A 221 9.47 12.77 -6.69
N LEU A 222 9.36 13.85 -5.91
CA LEU A 222 8.11 14.55 -5.63
C LEU A 222 7.46 15.13 -6.90
N GLU A 223 8.25 15.59 -7.87
CA GLU A 223 7.73 16.08 -9.17
C GLU A 223 6.98 14.98 -9.95
N GLU A 224 7.32 13.72 -9.73
CA GLU A 224 6.80 12.56 -10.45
C GLU A 224 5.85 11.70 -9.62
N ALA A 225 5.81 11.93 -8.30
CA ALA A 225 5.01 11.20 -7.34
C ALA A 225 3.52 11.33 -7.65
N ASP A 226 2.79 10.24 -7.45
CA ASP A 226 1.34 10.28 -7.46
C ASP A 226 0.78 10.68 -6.08
N GLU A 227 -0.54 10.71 -5.98
CA GLU A 227 -1.27 11.04 -4.76
C GLU A 227 -0.87 10.14 -3.57
N PHE A 228 -0.43 8.91 -3.84
CA PHE A 228 0.03 7.98 -2.81
C PHE A 228 1.45 8.29 -2.35
N GLY A 229 2.36 8.63 -3.27
CA GLY A 229 3.69 9.13 -2.90
C GLY A 229 3.61 10.38 -2.01
N VAL A 230 2.74 11.35 -2.35
CA VAL A 230 2.55 12.56 -1.55
C VAL A 230 2.02 12.24 -0.13
N LEU A 231 1.13 11.26 0.00
CA LEU A 231 0.66 10.79 1.31
C LEU A 231 1.81 10.24 2.16
N LEU A 232 2.70 9.42 1.59
CA LEU A 232 3.86 8.88 2.32
C LEU A 232 4.85 9.97 2.75
N MET A 233 5.01 11.03 1.95
CA MET A 233 5.85 12.16 2.35
C MET A 233 5.31 12.85 3.61
N SER A 234 3.98 12.98 3.73
CA SER A 234 3.38 13.60 4.92
C SER A 234 3.63 12.78 6.21
N GLU A 235 3.72 11.45 6.08
CA GLU A 235 4.11 10.55 7.18
C GLU A 235 5.57 10.82 7.61
N GLY A 236 6.50 10.89 6.64
CA GLY A 236 7.92 11.15 6.90
C GLY A 236 8.17 12.43 7.72
N ILE A 237 7.54 13.54 7.35
CA ILE A 237 7.66 14.83 8.06
C ILE A 237 7.09 14.76 9.49
N CYS A 238 5.96 14.06 9.66
CA CYS A 238 5.31 13.94 10.96
C CYS A 238 6.15 13.11 11.95
N MET A 239 6.77 12.03 11.47
CA MET A 239 7.61 11.15 12.28
C MET A 239 8.83 11.88 12.86
N GLU A 240 9.47 12.73 12.08
CA GLU A 240 10.64 13.48 12.55
C GLU A 240 10.26 14.59 13.56
N SER A 241 9.10 15.23 13.36
CA SER A 241 8.56 16.23 14.30
C SER A 241 8.32 15.60 15.69
N ILE A 242 7.72 14.40 15.73
CA ILE A 242 7.50 13.65 16.97
C ILE A 242 8.83 13.22 17.62
N ALA A 243 9.82 12.82 16.81
CA ALA A 243 11.14 12.45 17.33
C ALA A 243 11.85 13.61 18.03
N LYS A 244 11.67 14.86 17.56
CA LYS A 244 12.26 16.07 18.17
C LYS A 244 11.58 16.51 19.47
N GLU A 245 10.29 16.24 19.64
CA GLU A 245 9.57 16.58 20.88
C GLU A 245 9.93 15.67 22.07
N HIS A 246 10.54 14.51 21.79
CA HIS A 246 10.89 13.51 22.80
C HIS A 246 12.42 13.34 23.01
N SER A 247 13.25 14.20 22.41
CA SER A 247 14.71 14.26 22.58
C SER A 247 15.14 15.46 23.42
#